data_AF-Q0PI05-F1
#
_entry.id   AF-Q0PI05-F1
#
_cell.length_a   1.000
_cell.length_b   1.000
_cell.length_c   1.000
_cell.angle_alpha   90.00
_cell.angle_beta   90.00
_cell.angle_gamma   90.00
#
_symmetry.space_group_name_H-M   'P 1'
#
loop_
_entity.id
_entity.type
_entity.pdbx_description
1 polymer ?
#
loop_
_entity_poly.entity_id
_entity_poly.type
_entity_poly.pdbx_seq_one_letter_code
_entity_poly.pdbx_strand_id
1 'polypeptide(L)'
;MTRFQGLFRQLVGFGLLSGIGWVLDFSVFLAISVTLGGSVWLANGVAGLCGATFVYFTSAKWTFGQSTPRLPWKSYSLYLAYQVVAIVAFSLLAETIFQALRSEVLGSRLPEVHDKVISKIVVTPFSMGMNFLVMRRLTKKE
;
A
#
# COMPACT_ATOMS: atom_id res chain seq x y z
N MET A 1 -2.94 9.15 -31.96
CA MET A 1 -2.18 8.36 -30.95
C MET A 1 -3.01 8.27 -29.68
N THR A 2 -3.43 7.06 -29.35
CA THR A 2 -4.67 6.76 -28.62
C THR A 2 -4.50 6.89 -27.11
N ARG A 3 -5.54 7.38 -26.40
CA ARG A 3 -5.61 7.52 -24.92
C ARG A 3 -5.02 6.35 -24.11
N PHE A 4 -5.02 5.14 -24.68
CA PHE A 4 -4.41 3.94 -24.11
C PHE A 4 -2.90 4.04 -23.86
N GLN A 5 -2.13 4.64 -24.78
CA GLN A 5 -0.66 4.74 -24.62
C GLN A 5 -0.27 5.65 -23.45
N GLY A 6 -1.03 6.74 -23.24
CA GLY A 6 -0.84 7.62 -22.07
C GLY A 6 -1.20 6.94 -20.75
N LEU A 7 -2.23 6.08 -20.77
CA LEU A 7 -2.68 5.34 -19.59
C LEU A 7 -1.67 4.28 -19.15
N PHE A 8 -1.10 3.55 -20.12
CA PHE A 8 -0.07 2.56 -19.87
C PHE A 8 1.20 3.19 -19.29
N ARG A 9 1.63 4.34 -19.84
CA ARG A 9 2.78 5.07 -19.33
C ARG A 9 2.59 5.55 -17.88
N GLN A 10 1.38 6.00 -17.53
CA GLN A 10 1.04 6.40 -16.15
C GLN A 10 1.00 5.20 -15.20
N LEU A 11 0.44 4.06 -15.64
CA LEU A 11 0.44 2.81 -14.87
C LEU A 11 1.86 2.32 -14.59
N VAL A 12 2.73 2.33 -15.59
CA VAL A 12 4.13 1.89 -15.43
C VAL A 12 4.90 2.86 -14.53
N GLY A 13 4.77 4.17 -14.72
CA GLY A 13 5.43 5.17 -13.88
C GLY A 13 4.98 5.10 -12.42
N PHE A 14 3.68 4.97 -12.19
CA PHE A 14 3.13 4.79 -10.84
C PHE A 14 3.52 3.44 -10.24
N GLY A 15 3.47 2.37 -11.03
CA GLY A 15 3.82 1.02 -10.62
C GLY A 15 5.28 0.90 -10.17
N LEU A 16 6.21 1.58 -10.86
CA LEU A 16 7.62 1.60 -10.47
C LEU A 16 7.84 2.35 -9.14
N LEU A 17 7.25 3.53 -8.99
CA LEU A 17 7.38 4.34 -7.78
C LEU A 17 6.67 3.69 -6.58
N SER A 18 5.47 3.17 -6.80
CA SER A 18 4.71 2.39 -5.81
C SER A 18 5.38 1.06 -5.50
N GLY A 19 6.12 0.47 -6.45
CA GLY A 19 6.89 -0.75 -6.26
C GLY A 19 8.01 -0.57 -5.23
N ILE A 20 8.74 0.55 -5.28
CA ILE A 20 9.78 0.85 -4.29
C ILE A 20 9.16 1.06 -2.89
N GLY A 21 8.06 1.81 -2.82
CA GLY A 21 7.32 1.97 -1.57
C GLY A 21 6.78 0.65 -1.00
N TRP A 22 6.39 -0.26 -1.88
CA TRP A 22 5.96 -1.60 -1.49
C TRP A 22 7.10 -2.50 -1.03
N VAL A 23 8.28 -2.46 -1.65
CA VAL A 23 9.44 -3.22 -1.17
C VAL A 23 9.77 -2.80 0.27
N LEU A 24 9.69 -1.50 0.57
CA LEU A 24 9.87 -0.99 1.93
C LEU A 24 8.77 -1.50 2.88
N ASP A 25 7.50 -1.37 2.51
CA ASP A 25 6.35 -1.88 3.27
C ASP A 25 6.48 -3.39 3.53
N PHE A 26 6.79 -4.18 2.51
CA PHE A 26 6.96 -5.62 2.64
C PHE A 26 8.14 -5.99 3.54
N SER A 27 9.25 -5.26 3.45
CA SER A 27 10.42 -5.47 4.33
C SER A 27 10.09 -5.18 5.79
N VAL A 28 9.39 -4.07 6.08
CA VAL A 28 8.94 -3.72 7.44
C VAL A 28 7.93 -4.74 7.95
N PHE A 29 7.02 -5.20 7.09
CA PHE A 29 6.05 -6.24 7.44
C PHE A 29 6.76 -7.54 7.85
N LEU A 30 7.73 -8.01 7.07
CA LEU A 30 8.49 -9.22 7.40
C LEU A 30 9.29 -9.05 8.70
N ALA A 31 9.94 -7.91 8.89
CA ALA A 31 10.66 -7.63 10.12
C ALA A 31 9.73 -7.73 11.35
N ILE A 32 8.56 -7.08 11.31
CA ILE A 32 7.66 -7.08 12.47
C ILE A 32 6.95 -8.42 12.65
N SER A 33 6.39 -9.00 11.58
CA SER A 33 5.53 -10.19 11.68
C SER A 33 6.30 -11.51 11.82
N VAL A 34 7.48 -11.59 11.21
CA VAL A 34 8.28 -12.82 11.15
C VAL A 34 9.44 -12.76 12.14
N THR A 35 10.25 -11.70 12.11
CA THR A 35 11.45 -11.66 12.97
C THR A 35 11.13 -11.28 14.42
N LEU A 36 10.15 -10.40 14.63
CA LEU A 36 9.71 -9.98 15.97
C LEU A 36 8.48 -10.75 16.47
N GLY A 37 7.90 -11.63 15.64
CA GLY A 37 6.72 -12.42 16.01
C GLY A 37 5.43 -11.61 16.20
N GLY A 38 5.36 -10.38 15.68
CA GLY A 38 4.19 -9.52 15.79
C GLY A 38 2.95 -10.06 15.07
N SER A 39 1.78 -9.52 15.44
CA SER A 39 0.52 -9.82 14.76
C SER A 39 0.49 -9.25 13.34
N VAL A 40 -0.30 -9.88 12.45
CA VAL A 40 -0.44 -9.44 11.05
C VAL A 40 -1.03 -8.04 11.00
N TRP A 41 -2.02 -7.74 11.85
CA TRP A 41 -2.59 -6.41 11.97
C TRP A 41 -1.55 -5.33 12.30
N LEU A 42 -0.74 -5.52 13.35
CA LEU A 42 0.26 -4.54 13.77
C LEU A 42 1.36 -4.38 12.71
N ALA A 43 1.86 -5.50 12.19
CA ALA A 43 2.89 -5.50 11.17
C ALA A 43 2.42 -4.79 9.89
N ASN A 44 1.20 -5.05 9.43
CA ASN A 44 0.66 -4.42 8.23
C ASN A 44 0.34 -2.93 8.44
N GLY A 45 -0.11 -2.56 9.63
CA GLY A 45 -0.35 -1.17 10.00
C GLY A 45 0.92 -0.32 9.99
N VAL A 46 1.97 -0.78 10.68
CA VAL A 46 3.26 -0.07 10.75
C VAL A 46 3.94 -0.05 9.38
N ALA A 47 3.97 -1.18 8.68
CA ALA A 47 4.49 -1.27 7.33
C ALA A 47 3.80 -0.30 6.36
N GLY A 48 2.47 -0.24 6.41
CA GLY A 48 1.66 0.63 5.57
C GLY A 48 1.95 2.11 5.84
N LEU A 49 2.17 2.47 7.10
CA LEU A 49 2.58 3.83 7.48
C LEU A 49 3.99 4.17 6.96
N CYS A 50 4.95 3.25 7.09
CA CYS A 50 6.30 3.44 6.55
C CYS A 50 6.29 3.60 5.02
N GLY A 51 5.57 2.73 4.31
CA GLY A 51 5.41 2.80 2.86
C GLY A 51 4.71 4.09 2.41
N ALA A 52 3.61 4.47 3.08
CA ALA A 52 2.90 5.72 2.81
C ALA A 52 3.77 6.95 3.04
N THR A 53 4.53 6.98 4.13
CA THR A 53 5.46 8.06 4.47
C THR A 53 6.56 8.17 3.43
N PHE A 54 7.15 7.04 3.03
CA PHE A 54 8.16 7.01 1.98
C PHE A 54 7.63 7.52 0.65
N VAL A 55 6.46 7.03 0.20
CA VAL A 55 5.82 7.48 -1.05
C VAL A 55 5.48 8.96 -0.97
N TYR A 56 5.02 9.44 0.18
CA TYR A 56 4.75 10.86 0.38
C TYR A 56 6.03 11.70 0.24
N PHE A 57 7.11 11.35 0.95
CA PHE A 57 8.37 12.11 0.89
C PHE A 57 9.05 12.03 -0.47
N THR A 58 9.05 10.86 -1.12
CA THR A 58 9.61 10.71 -2.46
C THR A 58 8.77 11.44 -3.50
N SER A 59 7.44 11.37 -3.43
CA SER A 59 6.56 12.15 -4.32
C SER A 59 6.70 13.65 -4.07
N ALA A 60 6.80 14.09 -2.82
CA ALA A 60 6.98 15.50 -2.46
C ALA A 60 8.31 16.07 -2.98
N LYS A 61 9.39 15.29 -2.92
CA LYS A 61 10.74 15.73 -3.29
C LYS A 61 11.04 15.58 -4.79
N TRP A 62 10.61 14.50 -5.42
CA TRP A 62 10.92 14.19 -6.83
C TRP A 62 9.85 14.66 -7.83
N THR A 63 8.57 14.62 -7.47
CA THR A 63 7.49 14.96 -8.41
C THR A 63 7.16 16.45 -8.41
N PHE A 64 7.36 17.15 -7.28
CA PHE A 64 6.90 18.54 -7.16
C PHE A 64 7.98 19.61 -7.21
N GLY A 65 9.27 19.29 -6.99
CA GLY A 65 10.40 20.20 -7.27
C GLY A 65 10.21 21.67 -6.87
N GLN A 66 9.42 21.95 -5.84
CA GLN A 66 8.89 23.28 -5.56
C GLN A 66 9.36 23.73 -4.18
N SER A 67 10.06 24.86 -4.15
CA SER A 67 10.32 25.67 -2.94
C SER A 67 9.04 26.29 -2.35
N THR A 68 7.87 26.00 -2.93
CA THR A 68 6.56 26.48 -2.46
C THR A 68 5.45 25.57 -3.03
N PRO A 69 4.75 24.77 -2.21
CA PRO A 69 3.80 23.78 -2.71
C PRO A 69 2.51 24.45 -3.19
N ARG A 70 2.30 24.55 -4.51
CA ARG A 70 0.96 24.77 -5.08
C ARG A 70 0.30 23.44 -5.47
N LEU A 71 0.35 22.48 -4.55
CA LEU A 71 -0.71 21.46 -4.43
C LEU A 71 -1.75 22.06 -3.48
N PRO A 72 -3.04 22.11 -3.85
CA PRO A 72 -4.06 22.56 -2.91
C PRO A 72 -4.00 21.63 -1.69
N TRP A 73 -3.62 22.18 -0.52
CA TRP A 73 -3.49 21.45 0.74
C TRP A 73 -4.69 20.54 1.02
N LYS A 74 -5.89 20.95 0.57
CA LYS A 74 -7.13 20.16 0.62
C LYS A 74 -7.03 18.78 -0.04
N SER A 75 -6.40 18.67 -1.21
CA SER A 75 -6.24 17.39 -1.92
C SER A 75 -5.23 16.47 -1.24
N TYR A 76 -4.23 17.05 -0.57
CA TYR A 76 -3.25 16.30 0.19
C TYR A 76 -3.83 15.76 1.51
N SER A 77 -4.53 16.60 2.28
CA SER A 77 -5.20 16.18 3.51
C SER A 77 -6.22 15.06 3.25
N LEU A 78 -6.95 15.15 2.14
CA LEU A 78 -7.89 14.10 1.72
C LEU A 78 -7.19 12.79 1.35
N TYR A 79 -6.06 12.87 0.65
CA TYR A 79 -5.24 11.69 0.35
C TYR A 79 -4.70 11.04 1.62
N LEU A 80 -4.23 11.84 2.59
CA LEU A 80 -3.69 11.32 3.84
C LEU A 80 -4.78 10.69 4.72
N ALA A 81 -5.96 11.31 4.79
CA ALA A 81 -7.13 10.72 5.46
C ALA A 81 -7.54 9.40 4.80
N TYR A 82 -7.59 9.36 3.46
CA TYR A 82 -7.81 8.11 2.72
C TYR A 82 -6.75 7.06 3.05
N GLN A 83 -5.47 7.44 3.07
CA GLN A 83 -4.37 6.52 3.32
C GLN A 83 -4.47 5.88 4.71
N VAL A 84 -4.83 6.65 5.74
CA VAL A 84 -5.04 6.12 7.10
C VAL A 84 -6.18 5.10 7.11
N VAL A 85 -7.33 5.44 6.53
CA VAL A 85 -8.48 4.54 6.46
C VAL A 85 -8.15 3.28 5.66
N ALA A 86 -7.44 3.43 4.54
CA ALA A 86 -7.01 2.32 3.70
C ALA A 86 -6.06 1.39 4.46
N ILE A 87 -5.05 1.92 5.15
CA ILE A 87 -4.11 1.13 5.95
C ILE A 87 -4.86 0.33 7.01
N VAL A 88 -5.79 0.95 7.74
CA VAL A 88 -6.58 0.25 8.76
C VAL A 88 -7.44 -0.85 8.13
N ALA A 89 -8.19 -0.53 7.08
CA ALA A 89 -9.06 -1.49 6.40
C ALA A 89 -8.29 -2.69 5.84
N PHE A 90 -7.15 -2.44 5.19
CA PHE A 90 -6.31 -3.51 4.65
C PHE A 90 -5.56 -4.30 5.72
N SER A 91 -5.25 -3.70 6.87
CA SER A 91 -4.67 -4.42 8.00
C SER A 91 -5.67 -5.39 8.63
N LEU A 92 -6.92 -4.95 8.77
CA LEU A 92 -8.01 -5.82 9.20
C LEU A 92 -8.26 -6.94 8.18
N LEU A 93 -8.27 -6.62 6.88
CA LEU A 93 -8.44 -7.62 5.84
C LEU A 93 -7.32 -8.67 5.85
N ALA A 94 -6.07 -8.24 6.02
CA ALA A 94 -4.92 -9.14 6.10
C ALA A 94 -5.00 -10.07 7.32
N GLU A 95 -5.43 -9.55 8.47
CA GLU A 95 -5.68 -10.34 9.68
C GLU A 95 -6.82 -11.34 9.46
N THR A 96 -7.94 -10.93 8.85
CA THR A 96 -9.06 -11.84 8.53
C THR A 96 -8.64 -12.96 7.58
N ILE A 97 -7.85 -12.65 6.56
CA ILE A 97 -7.32 -13.67 5.63
C ILE A 97 -6.37 -14.62 6.37
N PHE A 98 -5.50 -14.10 7.24
CA PHE A 98 -4.62 -14.92 8.06
C PHE A 98 -5.41 -15.88 8.97
N GLN A 99 -6.43 -15.38 9.67
CA GLN A 99 -7.29 -16.23 10.51
C GLN A 99 -8.08 -17.24 9.68
N ALA A 100 -8.55 -16.86 8.49
CA ALA A 100 -9.21 -17.80 7.57
C ALA A 100 -8.27 -18.93 7.14
N LEU A 101 -7.00 -18.65 6.80
CA LEU A 101 -5.99 -19.66 6.46
C LEU A 101 -5.70 -20.64 7.60
N ARG A 102 -5.82 -20.17 8.85
CA ARG A 102 -5.64 -20.94 10.09
C ARG A 102 -6.91 -21.65 10.57
N SER A 103 -8.07 -21.29 10.04
CA SER A 103 -9.34 -21.92 10.41
C SER A 103 -9.38 -23.39 9.99
N GLU A 104 -10.22 -24.20 10.64
CA GLU A 104 -10.40 -25.61 10.28
C GLU A 104 -10.96 -25.82 8.87
N VAL A 105 -11.54 -24.77 8.27
CA VAL A 105 -12.16 -24.82 6.94
C VAL A 105 -11.13 -24.77 5.81
N LEU A 106 -10.11 -23.92 5.91
CA LEU A 106 -8.99 -23.88 4.95
C LEU A 106 -7.79 -24.69 5.41
N GLY A 107 -7.58 -24.83 6.72
CA GLY A 107 -6.70 -25.81 7.36
C GLY A 107 -5.31 -25.90 6.73
N SER A 108 -4.66 -24.77 6.45
CA SER A 108 -3.32 -24.80 5.88
C SER A 108 -2.37 -25.48 6.88
N ARG A 109 -1.74 -26.58 6.47
CA ARG A 109 -0.71 -27.28 7.28
C ARG A 109 0.65 -26.55 7.24
N LEU A 110 0.65 -25.33 6.74
CA LEU A 110 1.87 -24.56 6.56
C LEU A 110 2.32 -23.95 7.89
N PRO A 111 3.62 -23.67 8.03
CA PRO A 111 4.12 -22.85 9.14
C PRO A 111 3.42 -21.49 9.15
N GLU A 112 3.13 -20.97 10.34
CA GLU A 112 2.45 -19.68 10.56
C GLU A 112 3.07 -18.54 9.73
N VAL A 113 4.40 -18.56 9.57
CA VAL A 113 5.14 -17.59 8.75
C VAL A 113 4.63 -17.51 7.31
N HIS A 114 4.32 -18.66 6.70
CA HIS A 114 3.83 -18.71 5.33
C HIS A 114 2.43 -18.11 5.24
N ASP A 115 1.56 -18.39 6.21
CA ASP A 115 0.19 -17.87 6.24
C ASP A 115 0.19 -16.33 6.38
N LYS A 116 1.11 -15.79 7.18
CA LYS A 116 1.35 -14.33 7.30
C LYS A 116 1.80 -13.71 5.99
N VAL A 117 2.69 -14.37 5.26
CA VAL A 117 3.18 -13.89 3.96
C VAL A 117 2.09 -13.96 2.90
N ILE A 118 1.32 -15.06 2.86
CA ILE A 118 0.21 -15.25 1.93
C ILE A 118 -0.86 -14.17 2.14
N SER A 119 -1.25 -13.89 3.39
CA SER A 119 -2.25 -12.86 3.66
C SER A 119 -1.82 -11.48 3.14
N LYS A 120 -0.54 -11.11 3.33
CA LYS A 120 0.02 -9.87 2.80
C LYS A 120 0.04 -9.84 1.26
N ILE A 121 0.46 -10.93 0.61
CA ILE A 121 0.50 -11.03 -0.86
C ILE A 121 -0.90 -10.90 -1.46
N VAL A 122 -1.91 -11.50 -0.83
CA VAL A 122 -3.31 -11.42 -1.30
C VAL A 122 -3.84 -9.99 -1.18
N VAL A 123 -3.57 -9.29 -0.07
CA VAL A 123 -4.12 -7.94 0.16
C VAL A 123 -3.41 -6.85 -0.66
N THR A 124 -2.12 -7.00 -0.91
CA THR A 124 -1.28 -6.03 -1.62
C THR A 124 -1.85 -5.55 -2.97
N PRO A 125 -2.22 -6.42 -3.94
CA PRO A 125 -2.69 -5.97 -5.25
C PRO A 125 -3.96 -5.14 -5.17
N PHE A 126 -4.86 -5.45 -4.22
CA PHE A 126 -6.06 -4.64 -3.98
C PHE A 126 -5.70 -3.27 -3.40
N SER A 127 -4.74 -3.22 -2.46
CA SER A 127 -4.24 -1.96 -1.90
C SER A 127 -3.59 -1.07 -2.95
N MET A 128 -2.69 -1.63 -3.75
CA MET A 128 -2.06 -0.91 -4.87
C MET A 128 -3.08 -0.43 -5.90
N GLY A 129 -4.05 -1.29 -6.25
CA GLY A 129 -5.12 -0.95 -7.18
C GLY A 129 -5.97 0.22 -6.70
N MET A 130 -6.38 0.21 -5.43
CA MET A 130 -7.15 1.32 -4.85
C MET A 130 -6.31 2.61 -4.77
N ASN A 131 -5.06 2.53 -4.33
CA ASN A 131 -4.15 3.68 -4.28
C ASN A 131 -3.98 4.30 -5.68
N PHE A 132 -3.81 3.48 -6.72
CA PHE A 132 -3.74 3.94 -8.11
C PHE A 132 -5.03 4.65 -8.55
N LEU A 133 -6.20 4.08 -8.25
CA LEU A 133 -7.49 4.67 -8.62
C LEU A 133 -7.71 6.04 -7.96
N VAL A 134 -7.38 6.16 -6.67
CA VAL A 134 -7.49 7.43 -5.93
C VAL A 134 -6.51 8.46 -6.47
N MET A 135 -5.24 8.09 -6.64
CA MET A 135 -4.23 9.00 -7.18
C MET A 135 -4.59 9.49 -8.58
N ARG A 136 -5.17 8.61 -9.41
CA ARG A 136 -5.67 8.95 -10.74
C ARG A 136 -6.83 9.94 -10.69
N ARG A 137 -7.79 9.76 -9.78
CA ARG A 137 -8.92 10.70 -9.60
C ARG A 137 -8.46 12.07 -9.10
N LEU A 138 -7.47 12.11 -8.21
CA LEU A 138 -6.92 13.36 -7.68
C LEU A 138 -6.06 14.12 -8.70
N THR A 139 -5.42 13.40 -9.63
CA THR A 139 -4.49 14.01 -10.60
C THR A 139 -5.17 14.37 -11.93
N LYS A 140 -6.29 13.75 -12.28
CA LYS A 140 -7.12 14.20 -13.41
C LYS A 140 -7.79 15.52 -13.03
N LYS A 141 -7.24 16.65 -13.50
CA LYS A 141 -8.04 17.85 -13.73
C LYS A 141 -9.02 17.57 -14.86
N GLU A 142 -10.28 17.89 -14.62
CA GLU A 142 -11.34 17.94 -15.65
C GLU A 142 -10.92 18.82 -16.83
#